data_AF-A0A2V8SSE4-F1
#
_entry.id   AF-A0A2V8SSE4-F1
#
_cell.length_a   1.000
_cell.length_b   1.000
_cell.length_c   1.000
_cell.angle_alpha   90.00
_cell.angle_beta   90.00
_cell.angle_gamma   90.00
#
_symmetry.space_group_name_H-M   'P 1'
#
loop_
_entity.id
_entity.type
_entity.pdbx_description
1 polymer ?
#
loop_
_entity_poly.entity_id
_entity_poly.type
_entity_poly.pdbx_seq_one_letter_code
_entity_poly.pdbx_strand_id
1 'polypeptide(L)'
;MKLRAHELLSKAFAACAVLLLASVFARAQGSAPRIEKVEPPSWWAGHTINPVRLLIRGSNLEGARVVADEGAPVQLSGQTLNARGTYLFVNLRISPTARPGDYNLIFTNAAGRSSFPFRVNAPLDPEKNFQGITTDDIIYLIMPDRFADGDRANDSPAGTPPEANDRRNPRAWHGGDFRGVINHLPYLKDLGVTAIWLTPWYDNWNGVNRCKDPWCPNTYYHGYHADDYYSVEDRFGTLETLRELVERAHAVGIKVIQDQVANHVGSQNAWVSNPPLEDWFHGTKENHTRNPFRADLLLSPHAP
;
A
#
# COMPACT_ATOMS: atom_id res chain seq x y z
N MET A 1 -2.57 16.18 -77.66
CA MET A 1 -2.76 16.67 -76.26
C MET A 1 -3.70 15.79 -75.40
N LYS A 2 -3.86 14.47 -75.69
CA LYS A 2 -4.80 13.59 -74.96
C LYS A 2 -4.18 12.39 -74.22
N LEU A 3 -2.86 12.16 -74.32
CA LEU A 3 -2.21 10.98 -73.74
C LEU A 3 -1.60 11.17 -72.34
N ARG A 4 -1.44 12.41 -71.84
CA ARG A 4 -0.79 12.67 -70.53
C ARG A 4 -1.74 12.63 -69.33
N ALA A 5 -3.05 12.79 -69.52
CA ALA A 5 -4.00 12.86 -68.42
C ALA A 5 -4.28 11.48 -67.77
N HIS A 6 -4.24 10.41 -68.57
CA HIS A 6 -4.56 9.06 -68.08
C HIS A 6 -3.44 8.44 -67.23
N GLU A 7 -2.17 8.75 -67.53
CA GLU A 7 -1.01 8.31 -66.71
C GLU A 7 -0.90 9.08 -65.39
N LEU A 8 -1.35 10.33 -65.35
CA LEU A 8 -1.34 11.14 -64.12
C LEU A 8 -2.44 10.71 -63.16
N LEU A 9 -3.64 10.36 -63.66
CA LEU A 9 -4.72 9.82 -62.82
C LEU A 9 -4.40 8.44 -62.25
N SER A 10 -3.75 7.56 -63.02
CA SER A 10 -3.38 6.21 -62.55
C SER A 10 -2.24 6.22 -61.53
N LYS A 11 -1.26 7.11 -61.69
CA LYS A 11 -0.20 7.34 -60.68
C LYS A 11 -0.74 8.00 -59.41
N ALA A 12 -1.72 8.91 -59.53
CA ALA A 12 -2.38 9.52 -58.37
C ALA A 12 -3.27 8.52 -57.60
N PHE A 13 -3.97 7.61 -58.29
CA PHE A 13 -4.74 6.53 -57.64
C PHE A 13 -3.83 5.50 -56.97
N ALA A 14 -2.71 5.13 -57.59
CA ALA A 14 -1.72 4.24 -56.98
C ALA A 14 -1.03 4.89 -55.76
N ALA A 15 -0.70 6.19 -55.82
CA ALA A 15 -0.13 6.93 -54.70
C ALA A 15 -1.13 7.10 -53.54
N CYS A 16 -2.41 7.37 -53.83
CA CYS A 16 -3.47 7.40 -52.82
C CYS A 16 -3.72 6.01 -52.21
N ALA A 17 -3.68 4.94 -53.00
CA ALA A 17 -3.82 3.57 -52.47
C ALA A 17 -2.63 3.17 -51.58
N VAL A 18 -1.40 3.58 -51.90
CA VAL A 18 -0.21 3.37 -51.05
C VAL A 18 -0.26 4.23 -49.78
N LEU A 19 -0.78 5.45 -49.83
CA LEU A 19 -1.00 6.31 -48.65
C LEU A 19 -2.20 5.88 -47.78
N LEU A 20 -3.21 5.25 -48.37
CA LEU A 20 -4.33 4.61 -47.65
C LEU A 20 -3.93 3.25 -47.06
N LEU A 21 -3.01 2.52 -47.69
CA LEU A 21 -2.43 1.29 -47.11
C LEU A 21 -1.36 1.59 -46.03
N ALA A 22 -0.65 2.72 -46.12
CA ALA A 22 0.28 3.16 -45.09
C ALA A 22 -0.42 3.77 -43.86
N SER A 23 -1.64 4.30 -44.01
CA SER A 23 -2.43 4.86 -42.89
C SER A 23 -3.26 3.81 -42.13
N VAL A 24 -3.42 2.59 -42.66
CA VAL A 24 -4.09 1.47 -41.96
C VAL A 24 -3.12 0.69 -41.05
N PHE A 25 -1.81 0.98 -41.09
CA PHE A 25 -0.81 0.35 -40.22
C PHE A 25 -0.12 1.32 -39.24
N ALA A 26 -0.77 2.44 -38.91
CA ALA A 26 -0.49 3.08 -37.63
C ALA A 26 -1.07 2.19 -36.51
N ARG A 27 -0.42 1.05 -36.24
CA ARG A 27 -0.61 0.34 -34.97
C ARG A 27 -0.45 1.40 -33.89
N ALA A 28 -1.47 1.57 -33.06
CA ALA A 28 -1.30 2.30 -31.81
C ALA A 28 -0.01 1.76 -31.18
N GLN A 29 1.04 2.59 -31.13
CA GLN A 29 2.28 2.21 -30.47
C GLN A 29 1.87 2.00 -29.01
N GLY A 30 1.81 0.74 -28.58
CA GLY A 30 1.61 0.42 -27.18
C GLY A 30 2.67 1.14 -26.36
N SER A 31 2.39 1.35 -25.07
CA SER A 31 3.38 1.88 -24.15
C SER A 31 4.04 0.75 -23.35
N ALA A 32 5.29 0.94 -22.96
CA ALA A 32 5.96 0.02 -22.06
C ALA A 32 5.17 -0.10 -20.73
N PRO A 33 5.26 -1.25 -20.04
CA PRO A 33 4.60 -1.42 -18.74
C PRO A 33 5.08 -0.34 -17.78
N ARG A 34 4.18 0.30 -17.03
CA ARG A 34 4.55 1.23 -15.96
C ARG A 34 4.08 0.66 -14.64
N ILE A 35 5.02 0.39 -13.75
CA ILE A 35 4.73 -0.20 -12.43
C ILE A 35 4.63 0.93 -11.41
N GLU A 36 3.53 0.95 -10.69
CA GLU A 36 3.26 1.92 -9.64
C GLU A 36 3.55 1.34 -8.26
N LYS A 37 3.21 0.07 -8.05
CA LYS A 37 3.35 -0.58 -6.75
C LYS A 37 3.49 -2.09 -6.88
N VAL A 38 4.30 -2.68 -6.01
CA VAL A 38 4.43 -4.13 -5.80
C VAL A 38 4.19 -4.41 -4.33
N GLU A 39 3.23 -5.30 -4.06
CA GLU A 39 2.81 -5.66 -2.70
C GLU A 39 2.92 -7.18 -2.51
N PRO A 40 3.70 -7.68 -1.53
CA PRO A 40 4.61 -6.93 -0.66
C PRO A 40 5.81 -6.33 -1.43
N PRO A 41 6.40 -5.21 -0.96
CA PRO A 41 7.54 -4.55 -1.63
C PRO A 41 8.88 -5.28 -1.40
N SER A 42 8.93 -6.20 -0.43
CA SER A 42 10.09 -7.02 -0.11
C SER A 42 9.62 -8.33 0.51
N TRP A 43 10.51 -9.31 0.59
CA TRP A 43 10.26 -10.56 1.30
C TRP A 43 11.53 -11.14 1.90
N TRP A 44 11.44 -12.18 2.73
CA TRP A 44 12.59 -12.73 3.43
C TRP A 44 13.13 -14.00 2.77
N ALA A 45 14.46 -14.11 2.69
CA ALA A 45 15.11 -15.38 2.38
C ALA A 45 14.76 -16.42 3.47
N GLY A 46 14.52 -17.66 3.06
CA GLY A 46 14.18 -18.76 3.98
C GLY A 46 12.81 -18.66 4.66
N HIS A 47 11.94 -17.74 4.24
CA HIS A 47 10.59 -17.62 4.81
C HIS A 47 9.74 -18.87 4.54
N THR A 48 8.88 -19.24 5.51
CA THR A 48 8.02 -20.44 5.45
C THR A 48 6.96 -20.35 4.34
N ILE A 49 6.39 -19.16 4.12
CA ILE A 49 5.58 -18.85 2.94
C ILE A 49 6.50 -18.62 1.75
N ASN A 50 6.55 -19.61 0.84
CA ASN A 50 7.30 -19.58 -0.40
C ASN A 50 6.70 -20.57 -1.43
N PRO A 51 6.08 -20.12 -2.53
CA PRO A 51 6.14 -18.77 -3.08
C PRO A 51 5.28 -17.76 -2.33
N VAL A 52 5.70 -16.49 -2.36
CA VAL A 52 4.88 -15.35 -1.96
C VAL A 52 4.07 -14.85 -3.16
N ARG A 53 2.82 -14.44 -2.94
CA ARG A 53 1.99 -13.84 -3.99
C ARG A 53 2.22 -12.33 -4.00
N LEU A 54 2.62 -11.80 -5.14
CA LEU A 54 2.71 -10.37 -5.42
C LEU A 54 1.40 -9.89 -6.04
N LEU A 55 0.89 -8.76 -5.56
CA LEU A 55 -0.08 -7.91 -6.22
C LEU A 55 0.67 -6.71 -6.82
N ILE A 56 0.64 -6.57 -8.13
CA ILE A 56 1.39 -5.55 -8.86
C ILE A 56 0.40 -4.60 -9.50
N ARG A 57 0.42 -3.33 -9.11
CA ARG A 57 -0.41 -2.26 -9.70
C ARG A 57 0.38 -1.48 -10.73
N GLY A 58 -0.25 -1.19 -11.86
CA GLY A 58 0.38 -0.40 -12.91
C GLY A 58 -0.53 -0.11 -14.09
N SER A 59 0.09 0.35 -15.18
CA SER A 59 -0.55 0.58 -16.47
C SER A 59 0.22 -0.09 -17.60
N ASN A 60 -0.46 -0.32 -18.72
CA ASN A 60 0.08 -1.00 -19.90
C ASN A 60 0.58 -2.43 -19.61
N LEU A 61 -0.14 -3.15 -18.73
CA LEU A 61 0.20 -4.50 -18.32
C LEU A 61 -0.30 -5.59 -19.28
N GLU A 62 -1.05 -5.21 -20.32
CA GLU A 62 -1.53 -6.16 -21.34
C GLU A 62 -0.36 -6.82 -22.07
N GLY A 63 -0.38 -8.16 -22.11
CA GLY A 63 0.71 -8.97 -22.65
C GLY A 63 2.03 -8.86 -21.88
N ALA A 64 2.05 -8.18 -20.73
CA ALA A 64 3.26 -8.01 -19.95
C ALA A 64 3.70 -9.34 -19.32
N ARG A 65 5.01 -9.60 -19.39
CA ARG A 65 5.70 -10.71 -18.73
C ARG A 65 6.65 -10.13 -17.70
N VAL A 66 6.58 -10.68 -16.49
CA VAL A 66 7.47 -10.34 -15.39
C VAL A 66 8.49 -11.45 -15.18
N VAL A 67 9.76 -11.10 -15.16
CA VAL A 67 10.88 -11.99 -14.81
C VAL A 67 11.78 -11.28 -13.81
N ALA A 68 12.70 -12.00 -13.18
CA ALA A 68 13.76 -11.37 -12.42
C ALA A 68 14.97 -11.11 -13.33
N ASP A 69 15.85 -10.20 -12.92
CA ASP A 69 17.16 -10.05 -13.56
C ASP A 69 17.92 -11.39 -13.64
N GLU A 70 18.79 -11.52 -14.64
CA GLU A 70 19.63 -12.70 -14.80
C GLU A 70 20.49 -12.94 -13.54
N GLY A 71 20.49 -14.18 -13.04
CA GLY A 71 21.21 -14.55 -11.82
C GLY A 71 20.51 -14.13 -10.51
N ALA A 72 19.37 -13.45 -10.56
CA ALA A 72 18.58 -13.18 -9.36
C ALA A 72 18.11 -14.50 -8.71
N PRO A 73 18.13 -14.62 -7.37
CA PRO A 73 17.79 -15.85 -6.68
C PRO A 73 16.26 -16.02 -6.53
N VAL A 74 15.49 -15.49 -7.47
CA VAL A 74 14.02 -15.50 -7.43
C VAL A 74 13.45 -15.95 -8.77
N GLN A 75 12.34 -16.69 -8.72
CA GLN A 75 11.66 -17.22 -9.90
C GLN A 75 10.19 -16.80 -9.88
N LEU A 76 9.71 -16.26 -11.00
CA LEU A 76 8.35 -15.76 -11.13
C LEU A 76 7.49 -16.78 -11.90
N SER A 77 6.26 -16.99 -11.46
CA SER A 77 5.32 -17.94 -12.06
C SER A 77 3.87 -17.53 -11.82
N GLY A 78 2.91 -18.21 -12.47
CA GLY A 78 1.48 -18.03 -12.20
C GLY A 78 0.98 -16.60 -12.39
N GLN A 79 1.42 -15.94 -13.48
CA GLN A 79 1.10 -14.55 -13.79
C GLN A 79 -0.32 -14.46 -14.34
N THR A 80 -1.17 -13.68 -13.67
CA THR A 80 -2.55 -13.45 -14.09
C THR A 80 -2.82 -11.95 -14.13
N LEU A 81 -3.22 -11.45 -15.30
CA LEU A 81 -3.68 -10.09 -15.49
C LEU A 81 -5.16 -10.00 -15.10
N ASN A 82 -5.56 -8.95 -14.39
CA ASN A 82 -6.97 -8.72 -14.14
C ASN A 82 -7.71 -8.23 -15.39
N ALA A 83 -9.05 -8.32 -15.37
CA ALA A 83 -9.89 -7.93 -16.52
C ALA A 83 -9.69 -6.47 -16.96
N ARG A 84 -9.29 -5.58 -16.04
CA ARG A 84 -9.08 -4.15 -16.32
C ARG A 84 -7.69 -3.82 -16.87
N GLY A 85 -6.76 -4.78 -16.89
CA GLY A 85 -5.38 -4.54 -17.33
C GLY A 85 -4.54 -3.68 -16.38
N THR A 86 -4.97 -3.51 -15.12
CA THR A 86 -4.37 -2.61 -14.13
C THR A 86 -3.63 -3.33 -13.00
N TYR A 87 -3.84 -4.64 -12.85
CA TYR A 87 -3.16 -5.47 -11.85
C TYR A 87 -2.64 -6.78 -12.43
N LEU A 88 -1.45 -7.17 -11.97
CA LEU A 88 -0.87 -8.50 -12.18
C LEU A 88 -0.73 -9.23 -10.84
N PHE A 89 -1.22 -10.47 -10.80
CA PHE A 89 -1.01 -11.40 -9.71
C PHE A 89 0.13 -12.34 -10.08
N VAL A 90 1.21 -12.37 -9.30
CA VAL A 90 2.41 -13.15 -9.65
C VAL A 90 2.94 -13.91 -8.45
N ASN A 91 3.24 -15.20 -8.58
CA ASN A 91 3.96 -15.94 -7.55
C ASN A 91 5.46 -15.68 -7.70
N LEU A 92 6.11 -15.20 -6.64
CA LEU A 92 7.55 -15.08 -6.55
C LEU A 92 8.08 -16.15 -5.59
N ARG A 93 8.87 -17.08 -6.12
CA ARG A 93 9.60 -18.08 -5.34
C ARG A 93 11.01 -17.58 -5.06
N ILE A 94 11.44 -17.59 -3.81
CA ILE A 94 12.82 -17.24 -3.43
C ILE A 94 13.63 -18.53 -3.24
N SER A 95 14.84 -18.58 -3.80
CA SER A 95 15.75 -19.71 -3.61
C SER A 95 16.08 -19.90 -2.13
N PRO A 96 16.15 -21.14 -1.62
CA PRO A 96 16.64 -21.41 -0.26
C PRO A 96 18.06 -20.89 0.01
N THR A 97 18.86 -20.74 -1.04
CA THR A 97 20.24 -20.22 -0.96
C THR A 97 20.34 -18.75 -1.40
N ALA A 98 19.20 -18.05 -1.48
CA ALA A 98 19.16 -16.64 -1.86
C ALA A 98 20.01 -15.80 -0.91
N ARG A 99 20.88 -14.95 -1.47
CA ARG A 99 21.55 -13.93 -0.69
C ARG A 99 20.60 -12.76 -0.47
N PRO A 100 20.65 -12.10 0.70
CA PRO A 100 19.93 -10.86 0.90
C PRO A 100 20.45 -9.77 -0.05
N GLY A 101 19.56 -8.94 -0.56
CA GLY A 101 19.91 -7.89 -1.51
C GLY A 101 18.72 -7.37 -2.29
N ASP A 102 18.98 -6.35 -3.09
CA ASP A 102 18.00 -5.76 -4.00
C ASP A 102 18.16 -6.37 -5.39
N TYR A 103 17.05 -6.83 -5.96
CA TYR A 103 16.97 -7.44 -7.28
C TYR A 103 15.90 -6.74 -8.09
N ASN A 104 16.07 -6.60 -9.41
CA ASN A 104 15.00 -6.01 -10.21
C ASN A 104 14.04 -7.09 -10.73
N LEU A 105 12.76 -6.76 -10.66
CA LEU A 105 11.72 -7.40 -11.44
C LEU A 105 11.62 -6.64 -12.76
N ILE A 106 11.78 -7.35 -13.87
CA ILE A 106 11.76 -6.81 -15.23
C ILE A 106 10.43 -7.12 -15.87
N PHE A 107 9.74 -6.08 -16.31
CA PHE A 107 8.43 -6.13 -16.94
C PHE A 107 8.60 -5.84 -18.42
N THR A 108 8.10 -6.72 -19.27
CA THR A 108 8.26 -6.62 -20.73
C THR A 108 6.94 -6.86 -21.42
N ASN A 109 6.59 -6.01 -22.38
CA ASN A 109 5.50 -6.26 -23.33
C ASN A 109 6.01 -5.98 -24.77
N ALA A 110 5.14 -6.05 -25.77
CA ALA A 110 5.53 -5.80 -27.16
C ALA A 110 6.04 -4.36 -27.43
N ALA A 111 5.72 -3.41 -26.55
CA ALA A 111 6.06 -2.00 -26.69
C ALA A 111 7.35 -1.60 -25.97
N GLY A 112 7.81 -2.36 -24.97
CA GLY A 112 9.06 -2.06 -24.29
C GLY A 112 9.21 -2.75 -22.95
N ARG A 113 10.13 -2.22 -22.13
CA ARG A 113 10.43 -2.75 -20.79
C ARG A 113 10.41 -1.67 -19.72
N SER A 114 10.15 -2.09 -18.49
CA SER A 114 10.44 -1.35 -17.26
C SER A 114 11.00 -2.28 -16.18
N SER A 115 11.47 -1.70 -15.09
CA SER A 115 12.02 -2.43 -13.94
C SER A 115 11.45 -1.88 -12.65
N PHE A 116 11.26 -2.75 -11.66
CA PHE A 116 10.88 -2.38 -10.30
C PHE A 116 11.80 -3.10 -9.30
N PRO A 117 12.39 -2.40 -8.32
CA PRO A 117 13.26 -3.02 -7.33
C PRO A 117 12.44 -3.88 -6.36
N PHE A 118 12.93 -5.07 -6.05
CA PHE A 118 12.37 -5.98 -5.06
C PHE A 118 13.47 -6.46 -4.14
N ARG A 119 13.28 -6.24 -2.83
CA ARG A 119 14.29 -6.60 -1.83
C ARG A 119 14.05 -7.99 -1.27
N VAL A 120 15.09 -8.82 -1.27
CA VAL A 120 15.18 -10.03 -0.46
C VAL A 120 15.90 -9.68 0.84
N ASN A 121 15.17 -9.68 1.94
CA ASN A 121 15.68 -9.40 3.28
C ASN A 121 16.47 -10.60 3.83
N ALA A 122 17.37 -10.31 4.77
CA ALA A 122 18.06 -11.34 5.55
C ALA A 122 17.06 -12.20 6.32
N PRO A 123 17.26 -13.51 6.47
CA PRO A 123 16.38 -14.35 7.27
C PRO A 123 16.17 -13.77 8.67
N LEU A 124 14.95 -13.89 9.19
CA LEU A 124 14.65 -13.53 10.57
C LEU A 124 15.18 -14.61 11.52
N ASP A 125 15.70 -14.20 12.67
CA ASP A 125 16.19 -15.06 13.74
C ASP A 125 14.99 -15.43 14.64
N PRO A 126 14.52 -16.69 14.65
CA PRO A 126 13.31 -17.04 15.37
C PRO A 126 13.38 -16.78 16.88
N GLU A 127 14.57 -16.92 17.47
CA GLU A 127 14.81 -16.71 18.90
C GLU A 127 14.74 -15.23 19.28
N LYS A 128 14.98 -14.32 18.32
CA LYS A 128 14.94 -12.87 18.55
C LYS A 128 13.68 -12.20 18.05
N ASN A 129 13.07 -12.73 16.99
CA ASN A 129 12.03 -12.03 16.25
C ASN A 129 10.61 -12.47 16.61
N PHE A 130 10.40 -13.63 17.27
CA PHE A 130 9.06 -14.23 17.42
C PHE A 130 8.70 -14.66 18.85
N GLN A 131 9.10 -13.92 19.89
CA GLN A 131 8.83 -14.28 21.29
C GLN A 131 7.31 -14.38 21.62
N GLY A 132 6.47 -13.57 20.96
CA GLY A 132 5.04 -13.50 21.22
C GLY A 132 4.66 -12.87 22.57
N ILE A 133 3.36 -12.70 22.79
CA ILE A 133 2.78 -12.25 24.06
C ILE A 133 2.45 -13.47 24.93
N THR A 134 2.64 -13.34 26.24
CA THR A 134 2.42 -14.35 27.26
C THR A 134 1.48 -13.83 28.34
N THR A 135 1.05 -14.70 29.25
CA THR A 135 0.21 -14.30 30.41
C THR A 135 0.91 -13.39 31.40
N ASP A 136 2.23 -13.29 31.33
CA ASP A 136 3.05 -12.46 32.22
C ASP A 136 3.15 -11.01 31.72
N ASP A 137 2.61 -10.70 30.54
CA ASP A 137 2.74 -9.38 29.93
C ASP A 137 1.69 -8.38 30.44
N ILE A 138 2.15 -7.16 30.72
CA ILE A 138 1.30 -6.00 30.98
C ILE A 138 1.24 -5.16 29.70
N ILE A 139 0.06 -5.18 29.07
CA ILE A 139 -0.18 -4.50 27.79
C ILE A 139 -0.71 -3.08 28.04
N TYR A 140 -0.05 -2.10 27.43
CA TYR A 140 -0.49 -0.70 27.44
C TYR A 140 -0.95 -0.28 26.02
N LEU A 141 -2.24 0.05 25.89
CA LEU A 141 -2.82 0.53 24.62
C LEU A 141 -2.49 2.02 24.42
N ILE A 142 -1.95 2.33 23.25
CA ILE A 142 -1.54 3.67 22.82
C ILE A 142 -2.23 3.96 21.49
N MET A 143 -2.94 5.08 21.43
CA MET A 143 -3.27 5.73 20.16
C MET A 143 -2.19 6.78 19.88
N PRO A 144 -1.31 6.59 18.89
CA PRO A 144 -0.13 7.45 18.70
C PRO A 144 -0.48 8.93 18.68
N ASP A 145 -1.48 9.34 17.89
CA ASP A 145 -1.97 10.74 17.78
C ASP A 145 -2.31 11.40 19.12
N ARG A 146 -2.66 10.62 20.14
CA ARG A 146 -3.15 11.13 21.44
C ARG A 146 -2.19 10.93 22.59
N PHE A 147 -1.06 10.26 22.37
CA PHE A 147 -0.16 9.91 23.46
C PHE A 147 0.84 11.02 23.75
N ALA A 148 1.72 11.31 22.79
CA ALA A 148 2.73 12.34 22.93
C ALA A 148 3.19 12.82 21.55
N ASP A 149 3.26 14.14 21.39
CA ASP A 149 3.82 14.85 20.23
C ASP A 149 5.33 15.04 20.48
N GLY A 150 6.14 14.30 19.73
CA GLY A 150 7.59 14.29 19.81
C GLY A 150 8.29 14.95 18.62
N ASP A 151 7.57 15.18 17.52
CA ASP A 151 8.06 15.82 16.31
C ASP A 151 6.97 16.62 15.56
N ARG A 152 6.67 17.83 16.04
CA ARG A 152 5.75 18.79 15.40
C ARG A 152 6.00 19.08 13.91
N ALA A 153 7.16 18.73 13.35
CA ALA A 153 7.41 18.94 11.93
C ALA A 153 6.55 18.02 11.05
N ASN A 154 6.05 16.91 11.59
CA ASN A 154 5.23 15.94 10.85
C ASN A 154 3.71 16.12 11.02
N ASP A 155 3.25 17.04 11.90
CA ASP A 155 1.83 17.28 12.19
C ASP A 155 0.98 17.56 10.93
N SER A 156 1.59 18.19 9.91
CA SER A 156 0.90 18.64 8.70
C SER A 156 1.60 18.18 7.42
N PRO A 157 1.46 16.89 7.02
CA PRO A 157 2.00 16.39 5.76
C PRO A 157 1.48 17.17 4.56
N ALA A 158 2.18 17.06 3.43
CA ALA A 158 1.82 17.77 2.21
C ALA A 158 0.38 17.43 1.77
N GLY A 159 -0.39 18.47 1.42
CA GLY A 159 -1.80 18.33 1.00
C GLY A 159 -2.81 18.24 2.14
N THR A 160 -2.37 18.36 3.40
CA THR A 160 -3.27 18.42 4.57
C THR A 160 -4.03 19.76 4.62
N PRO A 161 -5.38 19.76 4.69
CA PRO A 161 -6.15 20.96 4.92
C PRO A 161 -5.86 21.57 6.30
N PRO A 162 -5.84 22.91 6.46
CA PRO A 162 -5.53 23.56 7.75
C PRO A 162 -6.41 23.10 8.92
N GLU A 163 -7.66 22.76 8.66
CA GLU A 163 -8.62 22.32 9.68
C GLU A 163 -8.46 20.85 10.10
N ALA A 164 -7.58 20.08 9.45
CA ALA A 164 -7.34 18.68 9.80
C ALA A 164 -6.62 18.54 11.15
N ASN A 165 -5.86 19.58 11.54
CA ASN A 165 -5.06 19.61 12.76
C ASN A 165 -5.65 20.64 13.73
N ASP A 166 -6.47 20.17 14.68
CA ASP A 166 -7.03 21.02 15.74
C ASP A 166 -7.17 20.22 17.03
N ARG A 167 -6.24 20.44 17.95
CA ARG A 167 -6.21 19.76 19.25
C ARG A 167 -7.43 20.07 20.13
N ARG A 168 -8.23 21.09 19.81
CA ARG A 168 -9.52 21.39 20.47
C ARG A 168 -10.67 20.59 19.88
N ASN A 169 -10.53 20.10 18.65
CA ASN A 169 -11.50 19.21 18.02
C ASN A 169 -11.12 17.75 18.34
N PRO A 170 -11.92 17.00 19.13
CA PRO A 170 -11.59 15.61 19.47
C PRO A 170 -11.61 14.66 18.27
N ARG A 171 -12.07 15.12 17.09
CA ARG A 171 -12.13 14.36 15.84
C ARG A 171 -11.09 14.79 14.79
N ALA A 172 -10.24 15.75 15.13
CA ALA A 172 -9.08 16.14 14.34
C ALA A 172 -7.82 15.41 14.81
N TRP A 173 -6.74 15.54 14.06
CA TRP A 173 -5.40 15.15 14.46
C TRP A 173 -4.88 16.08 15.56
N HIS A 174 -4.16 15.51 16.53
CA HIS A 174 -3.64 16.16 17.73
C HIS A 174 -2.11 16.22 17.77
N GLY A 175 -1.43 15.50 16.87
CA GLY A 175 0.02 15.59 16.63
C GLY A 175 0.85 14.57 17.38
N GLY A 176 0.24 13.59 18.04
CA GLY A 176 1.01 12.53 18.67
C GLY A 176 1.65 11.57 17.65
N ASP A 177 2.87 11.11 17.92
CA ASP A 177 3.69 10.43 16.93
C ASP A 177 4.63 9.37 17.55
N PHE A 178 5.37 8.65 16.71
CA PHE A 178 6.29 7.61 17.18
C PHE A 178 7.48 8.16 17.96
N ARG A 179 7.96 9.38 17.66
CA ARG A 179 9.03 10.01 18.42
C ARG A 179 8.57 10.29 19.84
N GLY A 180 7.33 10.72 20.01
CA GLY A 180 6.68 10.87 21.32
C GLY A 180 6.63 9.54 22.06
N VAL A 181 6.19 8.46 21.42
CA VAL A 181 6.20 7.13 22.05
C VAL A 181 7.61 6.72 22.48
N ILE A 182 8.62 6.89 21.62
CA ILE A 182 10.04 6.59 21.92
C ILE A 182 10.49 7.36 23.15
N ASN A 183 10.22 8.66 23.22
CA ASN A 183 10.64 9.54 24.31
C ASN A 183 10.02 9.14 25.66
N HIS A 184 8.89 8.44 25.64
CA HIS A 184 8.14 8.00 26.82
C HIS A 184 8.30 6.50 27.15
N LEU A 185 9.16 5.75 26.43
CA LEU A 185 9.51 4.38 26.81
C LEU A 185 10.05 4.27 28.26
N PRO A 186 10.85 5.22 28.80
CA PRO A 186 11.26 5.16 30.21
C PRO A 186 10.08 5.23 31.18
N TYR A 187 9.08 6.07 30.89
CA TYR A 187 7.85 6.16 31.69
C TYR A 187 7.06 4.86 31.65
N LEU A 188 6.88 4.28 30.47
CA LEU A 188 6.18 3.00 30.30
C LEU A 188 6.90 1.87 31.06
N LYS A 189 8.24 1.87 31.01
CA LYS A 189 9.05 0.88 31.72
C LYS A 189 8.91 1.01 33.25
N ASP A 190 8.96 2.24 33.77
CA ASP A 190 8.79 2.53 35.20
C ASP A 190 7.41 2.10 35.71
N LEU A 191 6.37 2.27 34.88
CA LEU A 191 5.01 1.80 35.16
C LEU A 191 4.89 0.26 35.19
N GLY A 192 5.90 -0.48 34.71
CA GLY A 192 5.89 -1.94 34.64
C GLY A 192 5.32 -2.51 33.34
N VAL A 193 5.11 -1.69 32.31
CA VAL A 193 4.65 -2.15 31.00
C VAL A 193 5.70 -3.07 30.36
N THR A 194 5.25 -4.19 29.81
CA THR A 194 6.11 -5.15 29.08
C THR A 194 5.70 -5.29 27.62
N ALA A 195 4.55 -4.74 27.23
CA ALA A 195 4.12 -4.67 25.84
C ALA A 195 3.32 -3.38 25.59
N ILE A 196 3.56 -2.74 24.44
CA ILE A 196 2.70 -1.67 23.93
C ILE A 196 1.85 -2.18 22.78
N TRP A 197 0.57 -1.84 22.78
CA TRP A 197 -0.32 -2.03 21.65
C TRP A 197 -0.57 -0.66 21.01
N LEU A 198 -0.11 -0.48 19.77
CA LEU A 198 -0.38 0.73 19.01
C LEU A 198 -1.64 0.51 18.17
N THR A 199 -2.59 1.45 18.22
CA THR A 199 -3.66 1.51 17.21
C THR A 199 -3.04 1.57 15.80
N PRO A 200 -3.78 1.27 14.72
CA PRO A 200 -3.18 1.08 13.41
C PRO A 200 -2.37 2.30 12.96
N TRP A 201 -1.23 2.03 12.34
CA TRP A 201 -0.29 3.06 11.87
C TRP A 201 -0.19 3.13 10.34
N TYR A 202 -1.10 2.47 9.63
CA TYR A 202 -1.14 2.54 8.17
C TYR A 202 -1.29 3.98 7.71
N ASP A 203 -0.85 4.27 6.49
CA ASP A 203 -1.15 5.57 5.87
C ASP A 203 -2.67 5.74 5.70
N ASN A 204 -3.18 6.91 6.10
CA ASN A 204 -4.59 7.28 6.03
C ASN A 204 -4.76 8.58 5.19
N TRP A 205 -5.99 8.85 4.77
CA TRP A 205 -6.25 10.01 3.93
C TRP A 205 -5.93 11.33 4.65
N ASN A 206 -5.11 12.18 4.02
CA ASN A 206 -4.76 13.52 4.52
C ASN A 206 -5.92 14.52 4.55
N GLY A 207 -7.09 14.16 4.01
CA GLY A 207 -8.25 15.04 3.93
C GLY A 207 -9.09 15.10 5.19
N VAL A 208 -10.15 15.90 5.12
CA VAL A 208 -11.19 16.01 6.15
C VAL A 208 -12.49 15.50 5.59
N ASN A 209 -13.11 14.56 6.29
CA ASN A 209 -14.46 14.12 5.99
C ASN A 209 -15.45 15.21 6.42
N ARG A 210 -16.08 15.86 5.44
CA ARG A 210 -17.07 16.93 5.64
C ARG A 210 -18.50 16.42 5.41
N CYS A 211 -18.79 15.23 5.93
CA CYS A 211 -20.14 14.66 5.89
C CYS A 211 -21.15 15.54 6.64
N LYS A 212 -22.45 15.28 6.42
CA LYS A 212 -23.53 16.01 7.11
C LYS A 212 -23.89 15.42 8.48
N ASP A 213 -23.15 14.42 8.94
CA ASP A 213 -23.44 13.75 10.20
C ASP A 213 -22.92 14.54 11.41
N PRO A 214 -23.48 14.36 12.62
CA PRO A 214 -23.08 15.08 13.83
C PRO A 214 -21.61 14.88 14.24
N TRP A 215 -20.95 13.84 13.74
CA TRP A 215 -19.54 13.55 13.98
C TRP A 215 -18.62 14.13 12.90
N CYS A 216 -19.10 14.99 12.02
CA CYS A 216 -18.31 15.74 11.04
C CYS A 216 -18.14 17.22 11.44
N PRO A 217 -17.04 17.88 11.06
CA PRO A 217 -15.90 17.31 10.33
C PRO A 217 -15.06 16.35 11.19
N ASN A 218 -14.54 15.30 10.56
CA ASN A 218 -13.57 14.38 11.19
C ASN A 218 -12.40 14.05 10.27
N THR A 219 -11.35 13.54 10.90
CA THR A 219 -10.12 13.06 10.28
C THR A 219 -9.88 11.60 10.68
N TYR A 220 -8.79 11.03 10.19
CA TYR A 220 -8.49 9.61 10.28
C TYR A 220 -7.48 9.28 11.37
N TYR A 221 -7.40 10.14 12.41
CA TYR A 221 -6.43 10.07 13.50
C TYR A 221 -6.34 8.73 14.24
N HIS A 222 -7.42 7.95 14.19
CA HIS A 222 -7.53 6.67 14.85
C HIS A 222 -6.88 5.52 14.06
N GLY A 223 -6.50 5.73 12.79
CA GLY A 223 -5.72 4.79 11.98
C GLY A 223 -6.50 3.69 11.27
N TYR A 224 -7.78 3.49 11.58
CA TYR A 224 -8.59 2.37 11.07
C TYR A 224 -9.10 2.55 9.62
N HIS A 225 -8.65 3.54 8.85
CA HIS A 225 -9.04 3.78 7.46
C HIS A 225 -7.85 3.68 6.51
N ALA A 226 -7.18 2.52 6.52
CA ALA A 226 -5.97 2.30 5.73
C ALA A 226 -6.18 2.60 4.23
N ASP A 227 -5.50 3.63 3.74
CA ASP A 227 -5.38 3.92 2.31
C ASP A 227 -4.21 3.12 1.72
N ASP A 228 -3.19 2.83 2.52
CA ASP A 228 -2.05 1.98 2.16
C ASP A 228 -1.55 1.16 3.36
N TYR A 229 -1.73 -0.17 3.29
CA TYR A 229 -1.28 -1.11 4.33
C TYR A 229 0.24 -1.29 4.44
N TYR A 230 1.00 -0.94 3.40
CA TYR A 230 2.46 -1.08 3.36
C TYR A 230 3.20 0.22 3.66
N SER A 231 2.47 1.32 3.84
CA SER A 231 3.00 2.62 4.22
C SER A 231 2.66 2.94 5.67
N VAL A 232 3.48 3.79 6.28
CA VAL A 232 3.29 4.33 7.63
C VAL A 232 2.60 5.69 7.49
N GLU A 233 1.68 6.01 8.41
CA GLU A 233 1.08 7.34 8.51
C GLU A 233 2.17 8.41 8.68
N ASP A 234 2.24 9.34 7.73
CA ASP A 234 3.26 10.38 7.67
C ASP A 234 3.25 11.27 8.93
N ARG A 235 2.10 11.46 9.58
CA ARG A 235 1.99 12.18 10.88
C ARG A 235 2.60 11.43 12.06
N PHE A 236 2.75 10.12 11.97
CA PHE A 236 3.40 9.34 13.03
C PHE A 236 4.91 9.25 12.84
N GLY A 237 5.39 9.40 11.61
CA GLY A 237 6.81 9.36 11.24
C GLY A 237 7.04 8.52 9.99
N THR A 238 8.25 7.97 9.86
CA THR A 238 8.60 7.12 8.71
C THR A 238 8.71 5.65 9.11
N LEU A 239 8.88 4.76 8.12
CA LEU A 239 9.19 3.35 8.38
C LEU A 239 10.49 3.18 9.20
N GLU A 240 11.46 4.08 9.03
CA GLU A 240 12.69 4.13 9.84
C GLU A 240 12.38 4.49 11.29
N THR A 241 11.52 5.49 11.54
CA THR A 241 11.11 5.85 12.91
C THR A 241 10.33 4.72 13.58
N LEU A 242 9.46 4.02 12.85
CA LEU A 242 8.76 2.84 13.36
C LEU A 242 9.74 1.72 13.73
N ARG A 243 10.75 1.45 12.88
CA ARG A 243 11.83 0.49 13.19
C ARG A 243 12.59 0.90 14.44
N GLU A 244 12.96 2.18 14.55
CA GLU A 244 13.61 2.71 15.75
C GLU A 244 12.74 2.49 17.00
N LEU A 245 11.43 2.77 16.92
CA LEU A 245 10.51 2.54 18.04
C LEU A 245 10.53 1.07 18.49
N VAL A 246 10.43 0.13 17.54
CA VAL A 246 10.46 -1.31 17.84
C VAL A 246 11.81 -1.71 18.46
N GLU A 247 12.92 -1.26 17.89
CA GLU A 247 14.26 -1.54 18.42
C GLU A 247 14.47 -0.98 19.83
N ARG A 248 14.07 0.27 20.07
CA ARG A 248 14.18 0.93 21.37
C ARG A 248 13.27 0.29 22.42
N ALA A 249 12.05 -0.07 22.05
CA ALA A 249 11.12 -0.77 22.94
C ALA A 249 11.70 -2.14 23.35
N HIS A 250 12.17 -2.93 22.37
CA HIS A 250 12.78 -4.23 22.66
C HIS A 250 14.04 -4.11 23.53
N ALA A 251 14.87 -3.07 23.32
CA ALA A 251 16.07 -2.83 24.12
C ALA A 251 15.79 -2.61 25.62
N VAL A 252 14.58 -2.17 25.97
CA VAL A 252 14.12 -2.03 27.37
C VAL A 252 13.15 -3.12 27.81
N GLY A 253 13.00 -4.18 27.00
CA GLY A 253 12.14 -5.32 27.29
C GLY A 253 10.64 -5.01 27.14
N ILE A 254 10.28 -4.11 26.23
CA ILE A 254 8.90 -3.80 25.87
C ILE A 254 8.61 -4.37 24.47
N LYS A 255 7.65 -5.27 24.35
CA LYS A 255 7.16 -5.84 23.09
C LYS A 255 6.26 -4.83 22.37
N VAL A 256 6.16 -4.92 21.04
CA VAL A 256 5.28 -4.06 20.24
C VAL A 256 4.22 -4.90 19.52
N ILE A 257 2.96 -4.56 19.75
CA ILE A 257 1.79 -5.18 19.12
C ILE A 257 1.23 -4.21 18.09
N GLN A 258 1.16 -4.66 16.84
CA GLN A 258 0.47 -3.94 15.76
C GLN A 258 -1.02 -4.28 15.78
N ASP A 259 -1.87 -3.26 15.78
CA ASP A 259 -3.29 -3.42 15.47
C ASP A 259 -3.49 -3.68 13.96
N GLN A 260 -4.20 -4.75 13.61
CA GLN A 260 -4.39 -5.20 12.22
C GLN A 260 -5.85 -5.06 11.81
N VAL A 261 -6.10 -4.34 10.71
CA VAL A 261 -7.46 -4.13 10.17
C VAL A 261 -7.66 -4.98 8.91
N ALA A 262 -8.17 -6.19 9.10
CA ALA A 262 -8.34 -7.15 8.00
C ALA A 262 -9.70 -7.03 7.26
N ASN A 263 -10.72 -6.45 7.89
CA ASN A 263 -12.09 -6.48 7.38
C ASN A 263 -12.39 -5.41 6.31
N HIS A 264 -11.71 -4.26 6.35
CA HIS A 264 -12.04 -3.09 5.54
C HIS A 264 -10.83 -2.18 5.32
N VAL A 265 -10.94 -1.30 4.30
CA VAL A 265 -9.97 -0.25 3.96
C VAL A 265 -10.60 1.14 4.10
N GLY A 266 -9.76 2.18 4.06
CA GLY A 266 -10.20 3.56 3.90
C GLY A 266 -10.98 3.79 2.61
N SER A 267 -11.91 4.74 2.62
CA SER A 267 -12.73 5.05 1.43
C SER A 267 -11.94 5.67 0.28
N GLN A 268 -10.72 6.14 0.55
CA GLN A 268 -9.82 6.72 -0.44
C GLN A 268 -8.73 5.74 -0.90
N ASN A 269 -8.71 4.53 -0.36
CA ASN A 269 -7.84 3.46 -0.81
C ASN A 269 -8.00 3.24 -2.32
N ALA A 270 -6.88 3.08 -3.03
CA ALA A 270 -6.87 2.93 -4.48
C ALA A 270 -7.71 1.74 -4.97
N TRP A 271 -7.89 0.70 -4.16
CA TRP A 271 -8.74 -0.43 -4.49
C TRP A 271 -10.21 -0.03 -4.64
N VAL A 272 -10.69 0.99 -3.93
CA VAL A 272 -12.10 1.43 -3.99
C VAL A 272 -12.47 1.95 -5.38
N SER A 273 -11.56 2.67 -6.04
CA SER A 273 -11.77 3.20 -7.39
C SER A 273 -11.25 2.27 -8.50
N ASN A 274 -10.25 1.45 -8.18
CA ASN A 274 -9.65 0.50 -9.08
C ASN A 274 -9.40 -0.84 -8.37
N PRO A 275 -10.44 -1.67 -8.19
CA PRO A 275 -10.30 -2.92 -7.47
C PRO A 275 -9.51 -3.94 -8.31
N PRO A 276 -8.63 -4.75 -7.68
CA PRO A 276 -7.91 -5.81 -8.37
C PRO A 276 -8.81 -6.84 -9.06
N LEU A 277 -9.93 -7.21 -8.43
CA LEU A 277 -10.95 -8.13 -8.94
C LEU A 277 -12.35 -7.51 -8.83
N GLU A 278 -13.32 -8.00 -9.61
CA GLU A 278 -14.71 -7.49 -9.57
C GLU A 278 -15.38 -7.71 -8.22
N ASP A 279 -15.03 -8.82 -7.54
CA ASP A 279 -15.51 -9.23 -6.24
C ASP A 279 -14.52 -8.92 -5.10
N TRP A 280 -13.59 -7.98 -5.32
CA TRP A 280 -12.64 -7.56 -4.30
C TRP A 280 -13.31 -7.00 -3.04
N PHE A 281 -14.52 -6.46 -3.18
CA PHE A 281 -15.35 -5.98 -2.09
C PHE A 281 -16.73 -6.67 -2.10
N HIS A 282 -17.35 -6.73 -0.93
CA HIS A 282 -18.72 -7.18 -0.78
C HIS A 282 -19.72 -6.14 -1.35
N GLY A 283 -20.00 -6.26 -2.64
CA GLY A 283 -20.90 -5.36 -3.38
C GLY A 283 -20.14 -4.31 -4.18
N THR A 284 -20.86 -3.30 -4.68
CA THR A 284 -20.26 -2.17 -5.41
C THR A 284 -20.29 -0.91 -4.58
N LYS A 285 -19.67 0.18 -5.05
CA LYS A 285 -19.78 1.48 -4.40
C LYS A 285 -21.23 1.97 -4.33
N GLU A 286 -22.02 1.71 -5.37
CA GLU A 286 -23.43 2.08 -5.47
C GLU A 286 -24.34 1.17 -4.65
N ASN A 287 -23.99 -0.12 -4.55
CA ASN A 287 -24.75 -1.14 -3.82
C ASN A 287 -23.86 -1.85 -2.78
N HIS A 288 -23.29 -1.07 -1.87
CA HIS A 288 -22.47 -1.60 -0.79
C HIS A 288 -23.36 -2.12 0.32
N THR A 289 -23.12 -3.36 0.76
CA THR A 289 -23.87 -3.94 1.88
C THR A 289 -23.55 -3.12 3.13
N ARG A 290 -24.56 -2.50 3.74
CA ARG A 290 -24.34 -1.77 5.00
C ARG A 290 -24.02 -2.78 6.09
N ASN A 291 -22.98 -2.51 6.87
CA ASN A 291 -22.71 -3.27 8.07
C ASN A 291 -23.94 -3.16 9.00
N PRO A 292 -24.61 -4.27 9.37
CA PRO A 292 -25.74 -4.23 10.29
C PRO A 292 -25.31 -4.02 11.75
N PHE A 293 -24.01 -3.84 12.03
CA PHE A 293 -23.48 -3.61 13.37
C PHE A 293 -24.11 -2.39 14.04
N ARG A 294 -24.62 -2.61 15.26
CA ARG A 294 -25.32 -1.64 16.10
C ARG A 294 -24.45 -1.27 17.28
N ALA A 295 -23.56 -0.29 17.10
CA ALA A 295 -22.67 0.20 18.15
C ALA A 295 -23.44 0.94 19.28
N ASP A 296 -24.65 1.41 18.99
CA ASP A 296 -25.52 2.12 19.92
C ASP A 296 -25.88 1.27 21.15
N LEU A 297 -25.94 -0.05 21.00
CA LEU A 297 -26.18 -0.95 22.12
C LEU A 297 -24.94 -1.15 23.01
N LEU A 298 -23.72 -1.07 22.46
CA LEU A 298 -22.48 -1.24 23.23
C LEU A 298 -22.08 0.01 24.02
N LEU A 299 -22.51 1.18 23.56
CA LEU A 299 -22.22 2.47 24.19
C LEU A 299 -23.35 2.94 25.12
N SER A 300 -24.45 2.18 25.21
CA SER A 300 -25.52 2.48 26.14
C SER A 300 -25.11 2.12 27.57
N PRO A 301 -25.06 3.07 28.52
CA PRO A 301 -24.83 2.75 29.93
C PRO A 301 -25.99 1.93 30.55
N HIS A 302 -27.07 1.71 29.80
CA HIS A 302 -28.22 0.90 30.16
C HIS A 302 -28.36 -0.35 29.28
N ALA A 303 -27.30 -0.73 28.55
CA ALA A 303 -27.25 -2.03 27.91
C ALA A 303 -27.39 -3.12 29.01
N PRO A 304 -28.24 -4.15 28.79
CA PRO A 304 -28.45 -5.21 29.77
C PRO A 304 -27.18 -6.02 30.06
#